data_AF-A0A067DPU3-F1
#
_entry.id   AF-A0A067DPU3-F1
#
_cell.length_a   1.000
_cell.length_b   1.000
_cell.length_c   1.000
_cell.angle_alpha   90.00
_cell.angle_beta   90.00
_cell.angle_gamma   90.00
#
_symmetry.space_group_name_H-M   'P 1'
#
loop_
_entity.id
_entity.type
_entity.pdbx_description
1 polymer ?
#
loop_
_entity_poly.entity_id
_entity_poly.type
_entity_poly.pdbx_seq_one_letter_code
_entity_poly.pdbx_strand_id
1 'polypeptide(L)'
;LGFDSLYFARIDYQDRAKRLKEKNLEVVWRGSKSLGSSSQIFTGIFPRHYDPPDGFTFEINDVSPPIQDDVLLFDYNVEERVNDFVAAALAQANVTRTNHIMWLMGTDFRYQYANSWFRQMDKFIHYVNKDGRVNALYSTPSIYTDAKNAANEEWPLKTEDFFPYADHPNAYWTGYFTSRPALKGYVRMMSGYYLSGLVVIYPYIDAPVKISHRIENTTLSPSYPESLSP
;
A
#
# COMPACT_ATOMS: atom_id res chain seq x y z
N LEU A 1 -10.07 -1.42 8.03
CA LEU A 1 -8.79 -1.86 7.45
C LEU A 1 -7.66 -1.78 8.46
N GLY A 2 -7.59 -0.73 9.30
CA GLY A 2 -6.56 -0.64 10.35
C GLY A 2 -5.16 -0.39 9.78
N PHE A 3 -5.09 0.34 8.66
CA PHE A 3 -3.82 0.70 8.03
C PHE A 3 -3.31 2.02 8.58
N ASP A 4 -2.01 2.10 8.83
CA ASP A 4 -1.33 3.33 9.25
C ASP A 4 -0.94 4.21 8.06
N SER A 5 -0.71 3.59 6.90
CA SER A 5 -0.18 4.25 5.70
C SER A 5 -0.82 3.79 4.40
N LEU A 6 -0.85 4.69 3.42
CA LEU A 6 -1.17 4.44 2.02
C LEU A 6 -0.07 5.04 1.14
N TYR A 7 0.37 4.30 0.13
CA TYR A 7 1.36 4.78 -0.83
C TYR A 7 0.88 4.61 -2.27
N PHE A 8 1.11 5.60 -3.12
CA PHE A 8 0.77 5.52 -4.54
C PHE A 8 1.61 6.45 -5.42
N ALA A 9 1.68 6.11 -6.71
CA ALA A 9 2.48 6.85 -7.68
C ALA A 9 1.72 8.00 -8.33
N ARG A 10 0.45 7.81 -8.73
CA ARG A 10 -0.22 8.66 -9.73
C ARG A 10 -1.00 9.82 -9.08
N ILE A 11 -0.52 11.04 -9.33
CA ILE A 11 -1.19 12.32 -9.09
C ILE A 11 -0.99 13.23 -10.30
N ASP A 12 -1.81 14.28 -10.41
CA ASP A 12 -1.64 15.30 -11.45
C ASP A 12 -0.19 15.82 -11.51
N TYR A 13 0.34 15.98 -12.72
CA TYR A 13 1.73 16.37 -12.93
C TYR A 13 2.06 17.76 -12.38
N GLN A 14 1.11 18.70 -12.38
CA GLN A 14 1.29 20.04 -11.79
C GLN A 14 1.27 19.97 -10.27
N ASP A 15 0.35 19.18 -9.69
CA ASP A 15 0.33 18.92 -8.25
C ASP A 15 1.65 18.28 -7.79
N ARG A 16 2.17 17.30 -8.54
CA ARG A 16 3.49 16.70 -8.27
C ARG A 16 4.60 17.73 -8.30
N ALA A 17 4.68 18.54 -9.35
CA ALA A 17 5.71 19.56 -9.49
C ALA A 17 5.67 20.57 -8.32
N LYS A 18 4.48 20.93 -7.83
CA LYS A 18 4.30 21.77 -6.64
C LYS A 18 4.77 21.04 -5.37
N ARG A 19 4.32 19.81 -5.14
CA ARG A 19 4.66 19.01 -3.95
C ARG A 19 6.14 18.70 -3.84
N LEU A 20 6.84 18.48 -4.95
CA LEU A 20 8.30 18.31 -4.98
C LEU A 20 9.01 19.56 -4.45
N LYS A 21 8.58 20.75 -4.88
CA LYS A 21 9.16 22.03 -4.43
C LYS A 21 8.87 22.31 -2.96
N GLU A 22 7.67 21.97 -2.50
CA GLU A 22 7.21 22.25 -1.14
C GLU A 22 7.52 21.12 -0.14
N LYS A 23 8.14 20.01 -0.58
CA LYS A 23 8.33 18.78 0.20
C LYS A 23 7.01 18.26 0.82
N ASN A 24 5.96 18.26 0.02
CA ASN A 24 4.57 17.92 0.41
C ASN A 24 4.07 16.65 -0.29
N LEU A 25 4.97 15.74 -0.67
CA LEU A 25 4.62 14.43 -1.22
C LEU A 25 4.11 13.47 -0.14
N GLU A 26 4.44 13.74 1.12
CA GLU A 26 4.00 12.96 2.27
C GLU A 26 3.07 13.84 3.10
N VAL A 27 1.87 13.34 3.39
CA VAL A 27 0.79 14.10 4.03
C VAL A 27 0.02 13.22 4.99
N VAL A 28 -0.68 13.85 5.93
CA VAL A 28 -1.79 13.20 6.66
C VAL A 28 -3.06 13.46 5.85
N TRP A 29 -3.67 12.40 5.31
CA TRP A 29 -4.87 12.51 4.49
C TRP A 29 -6.13 12.24 5.33
N ARG A 30 -7.06 13.21 5.32
CA ARG A 30 -8.40 13.14 5.91
C ARG A 30 -9.45 13.13 4.80
N GLY A 31 -9.63 11.99 4.15
CA GLY A 31 -10.57 11.84 3.03
C GLY A 31 -12.06 11.92 3.39
N SER A 32 -12.42 11.84 4.68
CA SER A 32 -13.81 11.92 5.15
C SER A 32 -14.07 13.22 5.88
N LYS A 33 -14.97 14.05 5.34
CA LYS A 33 -15.39 15.31 5.96
C LYS A 33 -16.07 15.08 7.32
N SER A 34 -16.82 13.99 7.46
CA SER A 34 -17.57 13.68 8.69
C SER A 34 -16.71 13.07 9.79
N LEU A 35 -15.69 12.26 9.44
CA LEU A 35 -14.86 11.56 10.42
C LEU A 35 -13.58 12.33 10.77
N GLY A 36 -13.09 13.20 9.88
CA GLY A 36 -11.95 14.06 10.15
C GLY A 36 -10.70 13.28 10.57
N SER A 37 -10.12 13.64 11.72
CA SER A 37 -8.90 13.00 12.25
C SER A 37 -9.10 11.56 12.70
N SER A 38 -10.33 11.14 13.03
CA SER A 38 -10.60 9.76 13.48
C SER A 38 -10.43 8.71 12.38
N SER A 39 -10.37 9.14 11.10
CA SER A 39 -10.15 8.28 9.94
C SER A 39 -9.01 8.80 9.05
N GLN A 40 -8.00 9.43 9.65
CA GLN A 40 -6.85 9.94 8.91
C GLN A 40 -5.83 8.83 8.64
N ILE A 41 -5.06 8.96 7.56
CA ILE A 41 -4.04 7.99 7.18
C ILE A 41 -2.79 8.70 6.68
N PHE A 42 -1.60 8.22 7.05
CA PHE A 42 -0.36 8.72 6.46
C PHE A 42 -0.34 8.36 4.98
N THR A 43 -0.09 9.33 4.10
CA THR A 43 -0.17 9.12 2.66
C THR A 43 1.12 9.59 2.02
N GLY A 44 1.85 8.66 1.43
CA GLY A 44 3.06 8.94 0.66
C GLY A 44 2.82 8.86 -0.84
N ILE A 45 3.12 9.95 -1.53
CA ILE A 45 3.09 10.02 -2.99
C ILE A 45 4.51 9.86 -3.48
N PHE A 46 4.76 8.91 -4.37
CA PHE A 46 6.11 8.68 -4.88
C PHE A 46 6.60 9.90 -5.68
N PRO A 47 7.88 10.32 -5.57
CA PRO A 47 8.38 11.52 -6.24
C PRO A 47 8.22 11.52 -7.76
N ARG A 48 8.23 10.34 -8.39
CA ARG A 48 8.19 10.19 -9.85
C ARG A 48 7.17 9.13 -10.28
N HIS A 49 7.61 7.87 -10.33
CA HIS A 49 6.78 6.72 -10.65
C HIS A 49 7.02 5.60 -9.63
N TYR A 50 6.51 4.39 -9.87
CA TYR A 50 6.73 3.24 -9.00
C TYR A 50 7.98 2.41 -9.34
N ASP A 51 8.86 2.94 -10.21
CA ASP A 51 10.14 2.35 -10.58
C ASP A 51 11.27 2.78 -9.62
N PRO A 52 12.39 2.03 -9.59
CA PRO A 52 13.60 2.47 -8.93
C PRO A 52 14.16 3.75 -9.59
N PRO A 53 15.17 4.38 -8.98
CA PRO A 53 15.95 5.42 -9.66
C PRO A 53 16.54 4.91 -10.98
N ASP A 54 16.81 5.83 -11.90
CA ASP A 54 17.35 5.45 -13.22
C ASP A 54 18.71 4.79 -13.06
N GLY A 55 18.92 3.67 -13.76
CA GLY A 55 20.14 2.86 -13.61
C GLY A 55 20.13 1.88 -12.43
N PHE A 56 18.99 1.65 -11.76
CA PHE A 56 18.85 0.70 -10.66
C PHE A 56 17.81 -0.40 -10.93
N THR A 57 17.73 -0.87 -12.18
CA THR A 57 16.87 -1.98 -12.60
C THR A 57 17.69 -3.24 -12.84
N PHE A 58 17.32 -4.36 -12.23
CA PHE A 58 18.19 -5.56 -12.18
C PHE A 58 17.47 -6.84 -12.61
N GLU A 59 16.56 -6.76 -13.59
CA GLU A 59 15.97 -7.96 -14.17
C GLU A 59 16.96 -8.68 -15.10
N ILE A 60 16.64 -9.93 -15.47
CA ILE A 60 17.32 -10.59 -16.58
C ILE A 60 17.19 -9.72 -17.85
N ASN A 61 18.31 -9.47 -18.52
CA ASN A 61 18.44 -8.64 -19.73
C ASN A 61 18.13 -7.15 -19.54
N ASP A 62 18.18 -6.64 -18.30
CA ASP A 62 18.09 -5.20 -18.06
C ASP A 62 19.36 -4.47 -18.50
N VAL A 63 19.23 -3.16 -18.74
CA VAL A 63 20.33 -2.32 -19.26
C VAL A 63 21.22 -1.74 -18.16
N SER A 64 20.75 -1.71 -16.91
CA SER A 64 21.51 -1.10 -15.83
C SER A 64 22.77 -1.91 -15.51
N PRO A 65 23.95 -1.27 -15.38
CA PRO A 65 25.18 -1.98 -15.11
C PRO A 65 25.13 -2.62 -13.70
N PRO A 66 25.44 -3.93 -13.59
CA PRO A 66 25.56 -4.57 -12.30
C PRO A 66 26.80 -4.07 -11.55
N ILE A 67 26.92 -4.42 -10.27
CA ILE A 67 28.15 -4.14 -9.51
C ILE A 67 29.11 -5.27 -9.84
N GLN A 68 30.21 -4.91 -10.49
CA GLN A 68 31.39 -5.74 -10.65
C GLN A 68 32.34 -5.38 -9.51
N ASP A 69 32.52 -6.31 -8.60
CA ASP A 69 33.34 -6.19 -7.39
C ASP A 69 34.49 -7.21 -7.32
N ASP A 70 34.66 -8.02 -8.36
CA ASP A 70 35.76 -8.97 -8.44
C ASP A 70 36.95 -8.30 -9.13
N VAL A 71 37.96 -7.96 -8.33
CA VAL A 71 39.20 -7.30 -8.77
C VAL A 71 40.02 -8.10 -9.78
N LEU A 72 39.70 -9.38 -9.99
CA LEU A 72 40.37 -10.25 -10.98
C LEU A 72 39.73 -10.19 -12.36
N LEU A 73 38.55 -9.59 -12.49
CA LEU A 73 37.88 -9.42 -13.78
C LEU A 73 37.98 -7.95 -14.24
N PHE A 74 37.72 -7.74 -15.53
CA PHE A 74 37.63 -6.39 -16.08
C PHE A 74 36.38 -5.65 -15.58
N ASP A 75 36.39 -4.33 -15.77
CA ASP A 75 35.25 -3.43 -15.53
C ASP A 75 34.80 -3.34 -14.05
N TYR A 76 35.74 -3.42 -13.10
CA TYR A 76 35.48 -3.12 -11.69
C TYR A 76 34.90 -1.70 -11.52
N ASN A 77 33.72 -1.60 -10.91
CA ASN A 77 32.93 -0.37 -10.92
C ASN A 77 32.30 0.01 -9.57
N VAL A 78 32.75 -0.59 -8.46
CA VAL A 78 32.14 -0.35 -7.12
C VAL A 78 32.04 1.13 -6.77
N GLU A 79 33.11 1.91 -6.94
CA GLU A 79 33.14 3.33 -6.57
C GLU A 79 32.13 4.15 -7.39
N GLU A 80 32.06 3.92 -8.70
CA GLU A 80 31.11 4.55 -9.60
C GLU A 80 29.67 4.26 -9.16
N ARG A 81 29.34 2.98 -8.94
CA ARG A 81 27.98 2.57 -8.58
C ARG A 81 27.56 3.07 -7.20
N VAL A 82 28.49 3.16 -6.24
CA VAL A 82 28.22 3.79 -4.94
C VAL A 82 27.97 5.30 -5.10
N ASN A 83 28.74 5.99 -5.93
CA ASN A 83 28.52 7.41 -6.21
C ASN A 83 27.15 7.65 -6.87
N ASP A 84 26.74 6.82 -7.83
CA ASP A 84 25.40 6.87 -8.44
C ASP A 84 24.31 6.69 -7.39
N PHE A 85 24.48 5.73 -6.47
CA PHE A 85 23.50 5.44 -5.42
C PHE A 85 23.34 6.65 -4.50
N VAL A 86 24.46 7.20 -4.03
CA VAL A 86 24.47 8.39 -3.16
C VAL A 86 23.84 9.59 -3.85
N ALA A 87 24.17 9.83 -5.12
CA ALA A 87 23.60 10.93 -5.90
C ALA A 87 22.07 10.81 -6.04
N ALA A 88 21.56 9.64 -6.40
CA ALA A 88 20.14 9.38 -6.50
C ALA A 88 19.43 9.50 -5.14
N ALA A 89 20.07 9.02 -4.06
CA ALA A 89 19.51 9.09 -2.71
C ALA A 89 19.39 10.54 -2.23
N LEU A 90 20.44 11.34 -2.43
CA LEU A 90 20.44 12.76 -2.08
C LEU A 90 19.43 13.56 -2.91
N ALA A 91 19.29 13.24 -4.20
CA ALA A 91 18.27 13.87 -5.05
C ALA A 91 16.85 13.62 -4.52
N GLN A 92 16.54 12.40 -4.10
CA GLN A 92 15.25 12.08 -3.50
C GLN A 92 15.09 12.67 -2.09
N ALA A 93 16.15 12.66 -1.27
CA ALA A 93 16.14 13.27 0.05
C ALA A 93 15.86 14.78 -0.02
N ASN A 94 16.34 15.46 -1.06
CA ASN A 94 16.11 16.89 -1.24
C ASN A 94 14.62 17.26 -1.40
N VAL A 95 13.78 16.34 -1.89
CA VAL A 95 12.33 16.56 -2.08
C VAL A 95 11.46 15.85 -1.04
N THR A 96 12.07 15.22 -0.04
CA THR A 96 11.38 14.45 1.01
C THR A 96 11.64 15.11 2.38
N ARG A 97 10.70 14.98 3.33
CA ARG A 97 10.93 15.39 4.74
C ARG A 97 11.67 14.29 5.49
N THR A 98 12.28 14.58 6.64
CA THR A 98 13.11 13.65 7.44
C THR A 98 14.39 13.17 6.71
N ASN A 99 15.16 12.34 7.40
CA ASN A 99 16.33 11.62 6.89
C ASN A 99 16.01 10.22 6.34
N HIS A 100 14.73 9.86 6.17
CA HIS A 100 14.30 8.58 5.61
C HIS A 100 13.65 8.79 4.23
N ILE A 101 14.13 8.03 3.25
CA ILE A 101 13.54 7.91 1.91
C ILE A 101 13.24 6.43 1.59
N MET A 102 12.31 6.20 0.67
CA MET A 102 11.94 4.86 0.21
C MET A 102 12.19 4.73 -1.29
N TRP A 103 12.99 3.74 -1.68
CA TRP A 103 13.14 3.33 -3.07
C TRP A 103 12.23 2.15 -3.37
N LEU A 104 11.59 2.21 -4.52
CA LEU A 104 10.71 1.16 -5.01
C LEU A 104 11.53 0.29 -5.93
N MET A 105 12.23 -0.67 -5.34
CA MET A 105 13.11 -1.57 -6.08
C MET A 105 12.28 -2.59 -6.86
N GLY A 106 11.60 -2.17 -7.92
CA GLY A 106 10.75 -3.04 -8.74
C GLY A 106 9.92 -2.23 -9.74
N THR A 107 9.23 -2.92 -10.64
CA THR A 107 8.24 -2.32 -11.56
C THR A 107 7.35 -3.44 -12.15
N ASP A 108 6.60 -3.15 -13.21
CA ASP A 108 5.71 -4.07 -13.90
C ASP A 108 6.42 -5.41 -14.20
N PHE A 109 5.85 -6.51 -13.70
CA PHE A 109 6.26 -7.90 -13.96
C PHE A 109 7.77 -8.20 -13.74
N ARG A 110 8.40 -7.53 -12.78
CA ARG A 110 9.77 -7.82 -12.35
C ARG A 110 9.85 -8.90 -11.28
N TYR A 111 11.07 -9.28 -10.92
CA TYR A 111 11.41 -10.38 -10.02
C TYR A 111 11.04 -11.76 -10.56
N GLN A 112 10.95 -11.92 -11.89
CA GLN A 112 10.80 -13.26 -12.50
C GLN A 112 11.98 -14.16 -12.12
N TYR A 113 13.18 -13.58 -12.06
CA TYR A 113 14.33 -14.19 -11.43
C TYR A 113 14.83 -13.29 -10.30
N ALA A 114 14.17 -13.39 -9.14
CA ALA A 114 14.43 -12.51 -7.99
C ALA A 114 15.91 -12.42 -7.57
N ASN A 115 16.71 -13.48 -7.77
CA ASN A 115 18.12 -13.49 -7.43
C ASN A 115 18.94 -12.39 -8.13
N SER A 116 18.59 -11.99 -9.36
CA SER A 116 19.29 -10.89 -10.04
C SER A 116 19.15 -9.55 -9.31
N TRP A 117 17.96 -9.29 -8.74
CA TRP A 117 17.69 -8.11 -7.92
C TRP A 117 18.38 -8.21 -6.56
N PHE A 118 18.19 -9.32 -5.84
CA PHE A 118 18.75 -9.48 -4.49
C PHE A 118 20.27 -9.43 -4.48
N ARG A 119 20.94 -10.10 -5.43
CA ARG A 119 22.41 -10.06 -5.55
C ARG A 119 22.94 -8.63 -5.70
N GLN A 120 22.23 -7.80 -6.45
CA GLN A 120 22.61 -6.41 -6.67
C GLN A 120 22.33 -5.55 -5.44
N MET A 121 21.15 -5.70 -4.83
CA MET A 121 20.79 -4.98 -3.61
C MET A 121 21.72 -5.32 -2.44
N ASP A 122 22.13 -6.58 -2.26
CA ASP A 122 23.09 -6.99 -1.24
C ASP A 122 24.43 -6.25 -1.41
N LYS A 123 24.94 -6.17 -2.65
CA LYS A 123 26.17 -5.44 -2.97
C LYS A 123 26.03 -3.95 -2.70
N PHE A 124 24.92 -3.33 -3.13
CA PHE A 124 24.67 -1.91 -2.84
C PHE A 124 24.61 -1.66 -1.34
N ILE A 125 23.85 -2.43 -0.58
CA ILE A 125 23.75 -2.30 0.88
C ILE A 125 25.15 -2.43 1.51
N HIS A 126 25.94 -3.43 1.10
CA HIS A 126 27.29 -3.62 1.63
C HIS A 126 28.21 -2.43 1.35
N TYR A 127 28.37 -2.04 0.08
CA TYR A 127 29.34 -1.03 -0.31
C TYR A 127 28.91 0.39 0.06
N VAL A 128 27.61 0.71 -0.01
CA VAL A 128 27.09 2.02 0.40
C VAL A 128 27.23 2.20 1.91
N ASN A 129 26.92 1.18 2.72
CA ASN A 129 27.09 1.29 4.17
C ASN A 129 28.55 1.32 4.59
N LYS A 130 29.44 0.67 3.82
CA LYS A 130 30.89 0.75 4.03
C LYS A 130 31.45 2.13 3.68
N ASP A 131 30.93 2.75 2.63
CA ASP A 131 31.26 4.14 2.25
C ASP A 131 30.80 5.14 3.32
N GLY A 132 29.58 4.95 3.86
CA GLY A 132 29.11 5.65 5.05
C GLY A 132 28.53 7.05 4.80
N ARG A 133 28.52 7.57 3.57
CA ARG A 133 27.85 8.86 3.25
C ARG A 133 26.33 8.79 3.40
N VAL A 134 25.74 7.62 3.14
CA VAL A 134 24.33 7.31 3.38
C VAL A 134 24.20 5.87 3.91
N ASN A 135 23.05 5.52 4.47
CA ASN A 135 22.76 4.18 4.96
C ASN A 135 21.62 3.55 4.15
N ALA A 136 21.85 2.34 3.64
CA ALA A 136 20.90 1.52 2.90
C ALA A 136 20.54 0.26 3.68
N LEU A 137 19.28 -0.16 3.60
CA LEU A 137 18.78 -1.40 4.20
C LEU A 137 17.62 -1.97 3.38
N TYR A 138 17.39 -3.27 3.50
CA TYR A 138 16.11 -3.84 3.12
C TYR A 138 15.01 -3.29 4.03
N SER A 139 13.88 -2.94 3.44
CA SER A 139 12.76 -2.35 4.17
C SER A 139 11.43 -2.75 3.55
N THR A 140 10.35 -2.39 4.24
CA THR A 140 8.97 -2.49 3.77
C THR A 140 8.28 -1.14 3.96
N PRO A 141 7.15 -0.88 3.28
CA PRO A 141 6.40 0.36 3.50
C PRO A 141 5.98 0.60 4.96
N SER A 142 5.72 -0.47 5.72
CA SER A 142 5.39 -0.35 7.15
C SER A 142 6.61 0.08 7.97
N ILE A 143 7.79 -0.53 7.78
CA ILE A 143 9.03 -0.14 8.47
C ILE A 143 9.40 1.30 8.12
N TYR A 144 9.23 1.70 6.85
CA TYR A 144 9.40 3.09 6.44
C TYR A 144 8.43 4.01 7.19
N THR A 145 7.14 3.68 7.25
CA THR A 145 6.14 4.45 8.00
C THR A 145 6.52 4.61 9.47
N ASP A 146 6.95 3.54 10.12
CA ASP A 146 7.36 3.55 11.52
C ASP A 146 8.52 4.54 11.76
N ALA A 147 9.51 4.54 10.86
CA ALA A 147 10.63 5.48 10.91
C ALA A 147 10.16 6.94 10.70
N LYS A 148 9.20 7.17 9.80
CA LYS A 148 8.63 8.50 9.54
C LYS A 148 7.82 9.02 10.72
N ASN A 149 7.10 8.13 11.40
CA ASN A 149 6.36 8.46 12.60
C ASN A 149 7.31 8.76 13.78
N ALA A 150 8.40 8.02 13.91
CA ALA A 150 9.41 8.21 14.95
C ALA A 150 10.20 9.53 14.82
N ALA A 151 10.24 10.14 13.63
CA ALA A 151 10.99 11.36 13.37
C ALA A 151 10.42 12.63 14.03
N ASN A 152 9.24 12.56 14.67
CA ASN A 152 8.56 13.68 15.34
C ASN A 152 8.44 14.95 14.46
N GLU A 153 8.11 14.76 13.19
CA GLU A 153 7.90 15.83 12.20
C GLU A 153 6.43 16.22 12.09
N GLU A 154 6.17 17.48 11.73
CA GLU A 154 4.84 17.93 11.33
C GLU A 154 4.58 17.61 9.86
N TRP A 155 3.41 17.03 9.59
CA TRP A 155 3.00 16.62 8.24
C TRP A 155 1.90 17.53 7.69
N PRO A 156 1.95 17.93 6.40
CA PRO A 156 0.89 18.70 5.77
C PRO A 156 -0.42 17.93 5.77
N LEU A 157 -1.53 18.66 5.86
CA LEU A 157 -2.87 18.09 5.79
C LEU A 157 -3.37 18.04 4.33
N LYS A 158 -3.99 16.93 3.94
CA LYS A 158 -4.81 16.80 2.72
C LYS A 158 -6.23 16.42 3.12
N THR A 159 -7.26 17.01 2.49
CA THR A 159 -8.67 16.69 2.81
C THR A 159 -9.46 16.12 1.63
N GLU A 160 -9.33 16.72 0.44
CA GLU A 160 -10.07 16.24 -0.75
C GLU A 160 -9.40 15.03 -1.40
N ASP A 161 -9.83 14.65 -2.61
CA ASP A 161 -9.25 13.56 -3.40
C ASP A 161 -8.07 14.01 -4.30
N PHE A 162 -7.60 13.11 -5.16
CA PHE A 162 -6.55 13.35 -6.15
C PHE A 162 -7.08 13.28 -7.59
N PHE A 163 -8.36 13.59 -7.81
CA PHE A 163 -8.98 13.60 -9.13
C PHE A 163 -9.17 15.02 -9.70
N PRO A 164 -9.17 15.17 -11.03
CA PRO A 164 -8.78 14.18 -12.04
C PRO A 164 -7.25 14.03 -12.14
N TYR A 165 -6.80 12.89 -12.69
CA TYR A 165 -5.37 12.63 -12.94
C TYR A 165 -4.98 13.03 -14.36
N ALA A 166 -3.84 13.70 -14.51
CA ALA A 166 -3.11 13.87 -15.76
C ALA A 166 -1.61 13.66 -15.54
N ASP A 167 -0.95 12.93 -16.43
CA ASP A 167 0.50 12.70 -16.39
C ASP A 167 1.31 13.75 -17.17
N HIS A 168 0.70 14.44 -18.13
CA HIS A 168 1.32 15.50 -18.93
C HIS A 168 0.25 16.42 -19.56
N PRO A 169 0.63 17.56 -20.18
CA PRO A 169 -0.32 18.47 -20.81
C PRO A 169 -1.25 17.77 -21.81
N ASN A 170 -2.54 18.09 -21.76
CA ASN A 170 -3.60 17.54 -22.63
C ASN A 170 -3.86 16.03 -22.48
N ALA A 171 -3.37 15.39 -21.42
CA ALA A 171 -3.58 13.97 -21.16
C ALA A 171 -4.32 13.75 -19.84
N TYR A 172 -5.57 14.21 -19.76
CA TYR A 172 -6.44 13.89 -18.62
C TYR A 172 -7.01 12.48 -18.75
N TRP A 173 -6.78 11.66 -17.74
CA TRP A 173 -7.26 10.28 -17.69
C TRP A 173 -8.70 10.24 -17.20
N THR A 174 -9.61 10.96 -17.84
CA THR A 174 -11.05 10.97 -17.49
C THR A 174 -11.85 10.03 -18.39
N GLY A 175 -11.29 9.59 -19.52
CA GLY A 175 -11.96 8.67 -20.45
C GLY A 175 -12.31 7.30 -19.82
N TYR A 176 -11.42 6.77 -18.96
CA TYR A 176 -11.64 5.46 -18.33
C TYR A 176 -12.81 5.44 -17.33
N PHE A 177 -13.34 6.61 -16.95
CA PHE A 177 -14.58 6.70 -16.19
C PHE A 177 -15.76 6.12 -16.98
N THR A 178 -15.74 6.21 -18.31
CA THR A 178 -16.82 5.73 -19.21
C THR A 178 -16.41 4.52 -20.07
N SER A 179 -15.13 4.36 -20.41
CA SER A 179 -14.65 3.26 -21.27
C SER A 179 -15.17 1.88 -20.81
N ARG A 180 -15.65 1.07 -21.76
CA ARG A 180 -16.30 -0.24 -21.52
C ARG A 180 -17.55 -0.13 -20.61
N PRO A 181 -18.57 0.68 -20.98
CA PRO A 181 -19.72 0.94 -20.12
C PRO A 181 -20.56 -0.31 -19.84
N ALA A 182 -20.69 -1.23 -20.80
CA ALA A 182 -21.38 -2.50 -20.59
C ALA A 182 -20.75 -3.34 -19.48
N LEU A 183 -19.40 -3.40 -19.43
CA LEU A 183 -18.69 -4.10 -18.36
C LEU A 183 -18.89 -3.41 -17.01
N LYS A 184 -18.82 -2.08 -16.94
CA LYS A 184 -19.07 -1.33 -15.69
C LYS A 184 -20.49 -1.58 -15.17
N GLY A 185 -21.49 -1.58 -16.06
CA GLY A 185 -22.87 -1.92 -15.73
C GLY A 185 -23.01 -3.36 -15.22
N TYR A 186 -22.36 -4.31 -15.89
CA TYR A 186 -22.34 -5.71 -15.48
C TYR A 186 -21.75 -5.90 -14.07
N VAL A 187 -20.62 -5.24 -13.75
CA VAL A 187 -20.02 -5.26 -12.41
C VAL A 187 -20.99 -4.74 -11.35
N ARG A 188 -21.69 -3.62 -11.60
CA ARG A 188 -22.68 -3.09 -10.65
C ARG A 188 -23.84 -4.05 -10.42
N MET A 189 -24.36 -4.63 -11.50
CA MET A 189 -25.45 -5.61 -11.43
C MET A 189 -25.04 -6.84 -10.63
N MET A 190 -23.89 -7.45 -10.95
CA MET A 190 -23.40 -8.63 -10.27
C MET A 190 -23.03 -8.38 -8.80
N SER A 191 -22.54 -7.18 -8.46
CA SER A 191 -22.31 -6.77 -7.08
C SER A 191 -23.61 -6.75 -6.26
N GLY A 192 -24.71 -6.28 -6.85
CA GLY A 192 -26.03 -6.31 -6.22
C GLY A 192 -26.53 -7.74 -5.98
N TYR A 193 -26.42 -8.61 -6.99
CA TYR A 193 -26.78 -10.03 -6.87
C TYR A 193 -25.93 -10.77 -5.83
N TYR A 194 -24.63 -10.47 -5.76
CA TYR A 194 -23.75 -11.07 -4.76
C TYR A 194 -24.19 -10.73 -3.34
N LEU A 195 -24.46 -9.45 -3.06
CA LEU A 195 -24.92 -9.02 -1.74
C LEU A 195 -26.27 -9.64 -1.38
N SER A 196 -27.26 -9.56 -2.27
CA SER A 196 -28.61 -10.05 -1.96
C SER A 196 -28.64 -11.57 -1.88
N GLY A 197 -28.15 -12.26 -2.90
CA GLY A 197 -28.24 -13.72 -3.00
C GLY A 197 -27.31 -14.43 -2.04
N LEU A 198 -26.02 -14.12 -2.11
CA LEU A 198 -24.99 -14.93 -1.45
C LEU A 198 -24.66 -14.46 -0.03
N VAL A 199 -24.72 -13.15 0.24
CA VAL A 199 -24.38 -12.61 1.57
C VAL A 199 -25.60 -12.53 2.46
N VAL A 200 -26.74 -12.05 1.93
CA VAL A 200 -27.95 -11.89 2.74
C VAL A 200 -28.77 -13.17 2.75
N ILE A 201 -29.25 -13.66 1.61
CA ILE A 201 -30.25 -14.72 1.57
C ILE A 201 -29.66 -16.09 1.90
N TYR A 202 -28.54 -16.48 1.28
CA TYR A 202 -27.97 -17.82 1.39
C TYR A 202 -27.69 -18.26 2.85
N PRO A 203 -27.11 -17.43 3.73
CA PRO A 203 -26.90 -17.82 5.13
C PRO A 203 -28.17 -18.10 5.93
N TYR A 204 -29.33 -17.54 5.54
CA TYR A 204 -30.61 -17.85 6.20
C TYR A 204 -31.27 -19.12 5.65
N ILE A 205 -30.92 -19.53 4.44
CA ILE A 205 -31.41 -20.79 3.85
C ILE A 205 -30.58 -21.98 4.36
N ASP A 206 -29.26 -21.80 4.52
CA ASP A 206 -28.32 -22.85 4.94
C ASP A 206 -28.05 -22.87 6.46
N ALA A 207 -28.75 -22.05 7.25
CA ALA A 207 -28.69 -22.12 8.70
C ALA A 207 -29.37 -23.43 9.17
N PRO A 208 -28.69 -24.33 9.89
CA PRO A 208 -29.34 -25.51 10.43
C PRO A 208 -30.47 -25.06 11.35
N VAL A 209 -31.70 -25.46 11.03
CA VAL A 209 -32.88 -25.24 11.87
C VAL A 209 -32.60 -25.91 13.23
N LYS A 210 -32.20 -25.12 14.24
CA LYS A 210 -32.22 -25.59 15.63
C LYS A 210 -33.69 -25.65 16.06
N ILE A 211 -34.33 -26.79 15.78
CA ILE A 211 -35.59 -27.14 16.43
C ILE A 211 -35.24 -27.39 17.91
N SER A 212 -35.36 -26.36 18.75
CA SER A 212 -35.36 -26.59 20.19
C SER A 212 -36.68 -27.25 20.55
N HIS A 213 -36.69 -28.57 20.72
CA HIS A 213 -37.80 -29.25 21.38
C HIS A 213 -37.86 -28.76 22.84
N ARG A 214 -38.79 -27.84 23.11
CA ARG A 214 -39.18 -27.49 24.47
C ARG A 214 -40.06 -28.63 24.97
N ILE A 215 -39.46 -29.57 25.69
CA ILE A 215 -40.21 -30.57 26.46
C ILE A 215 -40.82 -29.82 27.64
N GLU A 216 -42.13 -29.56 27.58
CA GLU A 216 -42.89 -29.09 28.74
C GLU A 216 -43.09 -30.28 29.69
N ASN A 217 -42.37 -30.28 30.81
CA ASN A 217 -42.64 -31.18 31.93
C ASN A 217 -43.93 -30.73 32.63
N THR A 218 -45.05 -31.33 32.26
CA THR A 218 -46.29 -31.29 33.06
C THR A 218 -46.08 -32.11 34.33
N THR A 219 -45.87 -31.41 35.45
CA THR A 219 -45.96 -31.99 36.78
C THR A 219 -47.43 -32.09 37.17
N LEU A 220 -47.97 -33.31 37.20
CA LEU A 220 -49.26 -33.61 37.80
C LEU A 220 -49.10 -33.58 39.33
N SER A 221 -49.78 -32.65 40.00
CA SER A 221 -49.96 -32.69 41.46
C SER A 221 -51.10 -33.65 41.82
N PRO A 222 -50.95 -34.53 42.83
CA PRO A 222 -52.04 -35.36 43.31
C PRO A 222 -52.86 -34.61 44.38
N SER A 223 -54.15 -34.39 44.11
CA SER A 223 -55.13 -34.00 45.12
C SER A 223 -55.72 -35.25 45.78
N TYR A 224 -55.58 -35.36 47.11
CA TYR A 224 -56.27 -36.35 47.93
C TYR A 224 -57.70 -35.89 48.26
N PRO A 225 -58.72 -36.77 48.28
CA PRO A 225 -60.05 -36.41 48.76
C PRO A 225 -60.19 -36.59 50.28
N GLU A 226 -60.79 -35.60 50.93
CA GLU A 226 -61.30 -35.66 52.30
C GLU A 226 -62.48 -36.64 52.41
N SER A 227 -62.47 -37.51 53.43
CA SER A 227 -63.61 -38.34 53.83
C SER A 227 -64.37 -37.70 55.00
N LEU A 228 -65.69 -37.64 54.87
CA LEU A 228 -66.65 -37.06 55.81
C LEU A 228 -67.03 -37.99 56.98
N SER A 229 -67.01 -37.40 58.20
CA SER A 229 -67.96 -37.56 59.33
C SER A 229 -68.00 -38.89 60.13
N PRO A 230 -68.46 -38.91 61.40
CA PRO A 230 -69.20 -37.88 62.17
C PRO A 230 -68.44 -37.22 63.34
#